data_AF-A0A376FSS6-F1
#
_entry.id   AF-A0A376FSS6-F1
#
_cell.length_a   1.000
_cell.length_b   1.000
_cell.length_c   1.000
_cell.angle_alpha   90.00
_cell.angle_beta   90.00
_cell.angle_gamma   90.00
#
_symmetry.space_group_name_H-M   'P 1'
#
loop_
_entity.id
_entity.type
_entity.pdbx_description
1 polymer ?
#
loop_
_entity_poly.entity_id
_entity_poly.type
_entity_poly.pdbx_seq_one_letter_code
_entity_poly.pdbx_strand_id
1 'polypeptide(L)'
;MQYFGDSEKIKYACSVINHIDFSCDQSKIKIAETLFFNLDKEPYKNSRKLQGLIWDKLVAYVNDFNLSNQEKSRLILRLFDDVKLLFNEVPVSILVNDIFLKDFFMKQPDFAKWYFYQLLKKYEGEQLYINELGYVYGNEEKINEIVNNNPGYVVEIFEEKMGNELKIRTRMMEILRDGKINICEYINKEQLEKLNPPEDLRIAIKKLGWNN
;
A
#
# COMPACT_ATOMS: atom_id res chain seq x y z
N MET A 1 12.22 31.64 22.98
CA MET A 1 11.74 30.70 21.94
C MET A 1 12.78 30.66 20.84
N GLN A 2 13.43 29.52 20.63
CA GLN A 2 14.33 29.34 19.49
C GLN A 2 13.46 29.19 18.25
N TYR A 3 13.46 30.21 17.37
CA TYR A 3 12.71 30.16 16.13
C TYR A 3 13.42 29.20 15.18
N PHE A 4 12.93 27.96 15.12
CA PHE A 4 13.38 26.99 14.13
C PHE A 4 13.07 27.49 12.72
N GLY A 5 14.03 27.34 11.81
CA GLY A 5 13.75 27.46 10.38
C GLY A 5 12.81 26.35 9.91
N ASP A 6 12.12 26.54 8.79
CA ASP A 6 11.12 25.57 8.32
C ASP A 6 11.70 24.17 8.06
N SER A 7 12.95 24.08 7.60
CA SER A 7 13.69 22.82 7.47
C SER A 7 13.90 22.10 8.81
N GLU A 8 14.18 22.84 9.87
CA GLU A 8 14.39 22.28 11.21
C GLU A 8 13.07 21.84 11.84
N LYS A 9 11.99 22.61 11.64
CA LYS A 9 10.63 22.21 12.02
C LYS A 9 10.22 20.89 11.36
N ILE A 10 10.50 20.73 10.07
CA ILE A 10 10.20 19.50 9.31
C ILE A 10 11.04 18.33 9.83
N LYS A 11 12.35 18.52 10.04
CA LYS A 11 13.24 17.47 10.59
C LYS A 11 12.78 17.01 11.96
N TYR A 12 12.42 17.95 12.83
CA TYR A 12 11.90 17.67 14.16
C TYR A 12 10.56 16.90 14.08
N ALA A 13 9.62 17.36 13.24
CA ALA A 13 8.35 16.65 13.03
C ALA A 13 8.56 15.21 12.52
N CYS A 14 9.48 14.99 11.57
CA CYS A 14 9.82 13.65 11.10
C CYS A 14 10.34 12.76 12.24
N SER A 15 11.21 13.31 13.10
CA SER A 15 11.74 12.58 14.26
C SER A 15 10.61 12.21 15.22
N VAL A 16 9.73 13.14 15.56
CA VAL A 16 8.58 12.90 16.45
C VAL A 16 7.69 11.77 15.91
N ILE A 17 7.32 11.80 14.62
CA ILE A 17 6.45 10.78 14.00
C ILE A 17 7.07 9.38 14.04
N ASN A 18 8.38 9.28 13.81
CA ASN A 18 9.06 7.99 13.86
C ASN A 18 8.99 7.33 15.24
N HIS A 19 9.06 8.14 16.31
CA HIS A 19 9.05 7.68 17.70
C HIS A 19 7.63 7.52 18.25
N ILE A 20 6.60 7.97 17.52
CA ILE A 20 5.22 7.69 17.90
C ILE A 20 4.92 6.24 17.54
N ASP A 21 4.61 5.48 18.58
CA ASP A 21 3.94 4.20 18.48
C ASP A 21 2.43 4.45 18.43
N PHE A 22 1.81 4.09 17.31
CA PHE A 22 0.38 4.25 17.06
C PHE A 22 -0.42 2.97 17.39
N SER A 23 0.03 2.13 18.34
CA SER A 23 -0.73 0.96 18.81
C SER A 23 -2.21 1.29 19.05
N CYS A 24 -3.12 0.33 18.80
CA CYS A 24 -4.59 0.49 18.78
C CYS A 24 -5.27 0.82 20.14
N ASP A 25 -4.68 1.66 20.99
CA ASP A 25 -5.37 2.25 22.14
C ASP A 25 -6.05 3.58 21.75
N GLN A 26 -7.20 3.86 22.38
CA GLN A 26 -8.00 5.05 22.07
C GLN A 26 -7.25 6.38 22.33
N SER A 27 -6.25 6.38 23.22
CA SER A 27 -5.44 7.57 23.48
C SER A 27 -4.50 7.89 22.31
N LYS A 28 -3.89 6.88 21.70
CA LYS A 28 -2.97 7.02 20.56
C LYS A 28 -3.70 7.37 19.27
N ILE A 29 -4.95 6.93 19.11
CA ILE A 29 -5.84 7.37 18.03
C ILE A 29 -6.10 8.89 18.09
N LYS A 30 -6.37 9.44 19.28
CA LYS A 30 -6.54 10.91 19.45
C LYS A 30 -5.25 11.69 19.19
N ILE A 31 -4.10 11.10 19.53
CA ILE A 31 -2.78 11.67 19.21
C ILE A 31 -2.59 11.74 17.69
N ALA A 32 -2.93 10.67 16.96
CA ALA A 32 -2.92 10.64 15.49
C ALA A 32 -3.80 11.75 14.90
N GLU A 33 -5.05 11.87 15.34
CA GLU A 33 -5.99 12.91 14.88
C GLU A 33 -5.43 14.33 15.11
N THR A 34 -4.86 14.58 16.29
CA THR A 34 -4.29 15.89 16.65
C THR A 34 -3.03 16.20 15.83
N LEU A 35 -2.19 15.20 15.59
CA LEU A 35 -1.01 15.34 14.74
C LEU A 35 -1.41 15.75 13.32
N PHE A 36 -2.41 15.09 12.73
CA PHE A 36 -2.89 15.44 11.39
C PHE A 36 -3.35 16.90 11.28
N PHE A 37 -4.13 17.37 12.26
CA PHE A 37 -4.59 18.75 12.27
C PHE A 37 -3.44 19.76 12.31
N ASN A 38 -2.38 19.45 13.07
CA ASN A 38 -1.22 20.31 13.19
C ASN A 38 -0.29 20.24 11.96
N LEU A 39 -0.21 19.07 11.32
CA LEU A 39 0.65 18.83 10.16
C LEU A 39 -0.01 19.23 8.82
N ASP A 40 -1.27 19.68 8.84
CA ASP A 40 -1.95 20.36 7.72
C ASP A 40 -1.55 21.82 7.51
N LYS A 41 -0.63 22.32 8.32
CA LYS A 41 -0.23 23.72 8.28
C LYS A 41 1.13 23.84 7.62
N GLU A 42 1.40 24.97 6.98
CA GLU A 42 2.77 25.29 6.56
C GLU A 42 3.69 25.33 7.80
N PRO A 43 4.94 24.81 7.70
CA PRO A 43 5.61 24.30 6.50
C PRO A 43 5.44 22.79 6.25
N TYR A 44 4.61 22.11 7.04
CA TYR A 44 4.52 20.64 7.08
C TYR A 44 3.77 20.04 5.88
N LYS A 45 2.72 20.74 5.44
CA LYS A 45 1.82 20.28 4.37
C LYS A 45 2.57 19.91 3.08
N ASN A 46 3.55 20.71 2.68
CA ASN A 46 4.28 20.50 1.41
C ASN A 46 5.54 19.63 1.54
N SER A 47 5.85 19.12 2.74
CA SER A 47 7.06 18.33 2.95
C SER A 47 6.87 16.87 2.54
N ARG A 48 7.40 16.48 1.37
CA ARG A 48 7.26 15.11 0.86
C ARG A 48 7.69 14.03 1.86
N LYS A 49 8.85 14.24 2.49
CA LYS A 49 9.41 13.30 3.47
C LYS A 49 8.48 13.11 4.67
N LEU A 50 7.91 14.20 5.17
CA LEU A 50 7.04 14.18 6.33
C LEU A 50 5.70 13.53 5.99
N GLN A 51 5.12 13.86 4.83
CA GLN A 51 3.89 13.24 4.34
C GLN A 51 4.05 11.73 4.14
N GLY A 52 5.20 11.25 3.65
CA GLY A 52 5.54 9.81 3.61
C GLY A 52 5.50 9.11 4.97
N LEU A 53 6.10 9.71 5.99
CA LEU A 53 6.13 9.12 7.33
C LEU A 53 4.75 9.14 8.01
N ILE A 54 4.03 10.26 7.88
CA ILE A 54 2.61 10.38 8.29
C ILE A 54 1.82 9.24 7.66
N TRP A 55 2.01 9.05 6.36
CA TRP A 55 1.30 8.11 5.56
C TRP A 55 1.50 6.66 6.01
N ASP A 56 2.75 6.19 6.08
CA ASP A 56 3.08 4.81 6.47
C ASP A 56 2.54 4.47 7.86
N LYS A 57 2.65 5.42 8.78
CA LYS A 57 2.20 5.26 10.16
C LYS A 57 0.68 5.23 10.24
N LEU A 58 -0.04 6.08 9.52
CA LEU A 58 -1.47 6.33 9.80
C LEU A 58 -2.41 5.46 8.99
N VAL A 59 -2.00 5.01 7.80
CA VAL A 59 -2.79 4.07 6.98
C VAL A 59 -2.94 2.72 7.65
N ALA A 60 -1.97 2.31 8.46
CA ALA A 60 -2.08 1.11 9.28
C ALA A 60 -3.27 1.17 10.24
N TYR A 61 -3.64 2.37 10.72
CA TYR A 61 -4.65 2.56 11.77
C TYR A 61 -5.90 3.32 11.33
N VAL A 62 -6.03 3.69 10.05
CA VAL A 62 -7.19 4.46 9.57
C VAL A 62 -8.52 3.72 9.78
N ASN A 63 -8.48 2.38 9.81
CA ASN A 63 -9.63 1.54 10.17
C ASN A 63 -10.05 1.73 11.63
N ASP A 64 -9.07 1.85 12.53
CA ASP A 64 -9.26 1.93 13.97
C ASP A 64 -9.61 3.36 14.43
N PHE A 65 -9.39 4.37 13.59
CA PHE A 65 -9.78 5.73 13.90
C PHE A 65 -11.30 5.83 14.06
N ASN A 66 -11.71 6.49 15.14
CA ASN A 66 -13.10 6.80 15.45
C ASN A 66 -13.59 8.03 14.66
N LEU A 67 -13.22 8.09 13.38
CA LEU A 67 -13.64 9.09 12.42
C LEU A 67 -14.85 8.57 11.65
N SER A 68 -15.78 9.47 11.31
CA SER A 68 -16.86 9.15 10.38
C SER A 68 -16.31 8.79 8.99
N ASN A 69 -17.08 8.04 8.19
CA ASN A 69 -16.69 7.71 6.81
C ASN A 69 -16.44 8.97 5.95
N GLN A 70 -17.10 10.09 6.26
CA GLN A 70 -16.89 11.35 5.58
C GLN A 70 -15.55 12.00 5.96
N GLU A 71 -15.17 11.97 7.24
CA GLU A 71 -13.87 12.47 7.71
C GLU A 71 -12.72 11.61 7.20
N LYS A 72 -12.90 10.28 7.21
CA LYS A 72 -12.01 9.33 6.56
C LYS A 72 -11.86 9.68 5.08
N SER A 73 -12.96 9.85 4.35
CA SER A 73 -12.93 10.22 2.93
C SER A 73 -12.24 11.56 2.65
N ARG A 74 -12.44 12.58 3.50
CA ARG A 74 -11.74 13.88 3.36
C ARG A 74 -10.24 13.77 3.61
N LEU A 75 -9.86 13.00 4.63
CA LEU A 75 -8.46 12.69 4.93
C LEU A 75 -7.82 11.96 3.75
N ILE A 76 -8.50 10.96 3.21
CA ILE A 76 -8.10 10.21 2.03
C ILE A 76 -7.95 11.12 0.82
N LEU A 77 -8.96 11.90 0.46
CA LEU A 77 -8.95 12.83 -0.69
C LEU A 77 -7.79 13.80 -0.63
N ARG A 78 -7.62 14.47 0.52
CA ARG A 78 -6.54 15.43 0.73
C ARG A 78 -5.18 14.77 0.58
N LEU A 79 -5.00 13.59 1.18
CA LEU A 79 -3.75 12.87 1.06
C LEU A 79 -3.56 12.32 -0.36
N PHE A 80 -4.62 11.93 -1.09
CA PHE A 80 -4.55 11.34 -2.43
C PHE A 80 -4.24 12.33 -3.55
N ASP A 81 -4.83 13.53 -3.50
CA ASP A 81 -4.52 14.61 -4.44
C ASP A 81 -3.05 15.00 -4.33
N ASP A 82 -2.51 15.00 -3.10
CA ASP A 82 -1.09 15.22 -2.85
C ASP A 82 -0.24 13.96 -3.19
N VAL A 83 -0.70 12.72 -2.96
CA VAL A 83 0.04 11.47 -3.24
C VAL A 83 0.44 11.34 -4.72
N LYS A 84 -0.44 11.72 -5.67
CA LYS A 84 -0.09 11.76 -7.10
C LYS A 84 1.10 12.68 -7.39
N LEU A 85 1.30 13.71 -6.57
CA LEU A 85 2.36 14.72 -6.70
C LEU A 85 3.57 14.44 -5.79
N LEU A 86 3.39 13.63 -4.75
CA LEU A 86 4.35 13.37 -3.67
C LEU A 86 5.14 12.07 -3.86
N PHE A 87 4.53 11.03 -4.42
CA PHE A 87 5.18 9.72 -4.58
C PHE A 87 5.24 9.31 -6.05
N ASN A 88 6.41 8.83 -6.47
CA ASN A 88 6.56 8.13 -7.74
C ASN A 88 5.81 6.78 -7.72
N GLU A 89 5.54 6.21 -6.53
CA GLU A 89 4.84 4.93 -6.34
C GLU A 89 3.99 4.92 -5.05
N VAL A 90 2.84 4.27 -5.10
CA VAL A 90 1.86 4.16 -4.00
C VAL A 90 2.29 3.03 -3.03
N PRO A 91 2.52 3.29 -1.73
CA PRO A 91 2.85 2.25 -0.75
C PRO A 91 1.85 1.07 -0.70
N VAL A 92 2.34 -0.13 -0.36
CA VAL A 92 1.49 -1.35 -0.28
C VAL A 92 0.42 -1.23 0.80
N SER A 93 0.76 -0.63 1.94
CA SER A 93 -0.17 -0.38 3.05
C SER A 93 -1.45 0.34 2.61
N ILE A 94 -1.35 1.23 1.62
CA ILE A 94 -2.49 1.94 1.00
C ILE A 94 -3.32 0.99 0.19
N LEU A 95 -2.62 0.28 -0.71
CA LEU A 95 -3.24 -0.50 -1.72
C LEU A 95 -4.04 -1.63 -1.09
N VAL A 96 -3.65 -2.07 0.10
CA VAL A 96 -4.28 -3.19 0.79
C VAL A 96 -5.24 -2.76 1.90
N ASN A 97 -5.48 -1.46 2.09
CA ASN A 97 -6.38 -0.96 3.12
C ASN A 97 -7.85 -0.93 2.66
N ASP A 98 -8.74 -1.45 3.50
CA ASP A 98 -10.16 -1.61 3.20
C ASP A 98 -10.93 -0.30 2.97
N ILE A 99 -10.67 0.74 3.77
CA ILE A 99 -11.37 2.02 3.61
C ILE A 99 -10.98 2.62 2.26
N PHE A 100 -9.69 2.64 1.91
CA PHE A 100 -9.26 3.17 0.62
C PHE A 100 -9.87 2.39 -0.55
N LEU A 101 -9.89 1.06 -0.48
CA LEU A 101 -10.53 0.22 -1.49
C LEU A 101 -12.02 0.55 -1.63
N LYS A 102 -12.78 0.36 -0.55
CA LYS A 102 -14.26 0.31 -0.58
C LYS A 102 -14.87 1.70 -0.65
N ASP A 103 -14.30 2.65 0.10
CA ASP A 103 -14.88 3.98 0.23
C ASP A 103 -14.35 5.00 -0.77
N PHE A 104 -13.24 4.70 -1.44
CA PHE A 104 -12.59 5.64 -2.35
C PHE A 104 -12.40 5.06 -3.76
N PHE A 105 -11.50 4.08 -3.92
CA PHE A 105 -11.09 3.61 -5.25
C PHE A 105 -12.22 2.97 -6.03
N MET A 106 -12.99 2.08 -5.40
CA MET A 106 -14.02 1.30 -6.09
C MET A 106 -15.31 2.10 -6.33
N LYS A 107 -15.45 3.32 -5.80
CA LYS A 107 -16.65 4.16 -6.00
C LYS A 107 -16.65 4.88 -7.35
N GLN A 108 -15.49 5.15 -7.92
CA GLN A 108 -15.37 5.86 -9.20
C GLN A 108 -14.65 4.96 -10.23
N PRO A 109 -15.23 4.71 -11.42
CA PRO A 109 -14.63 3.84 -12.42
C PRO A 109 -13.19 4.22 -12.81
N ASP A 110 -12.90 5.51 -12.95
CA ASP A 110 -11.56 5.98 -13.33
C ASP A 110 -10.53 5.75 -12.21
N PHE A 111 -10.94 5.89 -10.95
CA PHE A 111 -10.07 5.57 -9.81
C PHE A 111 -9.88 4.08 -9.64
N ALA A 112 -10.91 3.27 -9.87
CA ALA A 112 -10.82 1.82 -9.82
C ALA A 112 -9.80 1.31 -10.85
N LYS A 113 -9.85 1.83 -12.08
CA LYS A 113 -8.88 1.54 -13.15
C LYS A 113 -7.45 1.90 -12.75
N TRP A 114 -7.23 3.14 -12.32
CA TRP A 114 -5.91 3.61 -11.88
C TRP A 114 -5.38 2.76 -10.72
N TYR A 115 -6.23 2.45 -9.75
CA TYR A 115 -5.89 1.68 -8.57
C TYR A 115 -5.52 0.23 -8.90
N PHE A 116 -6.27 -0.44 -9.79
CA PHE A 116 -5.95 -1.78 -10.24
C PHE A 116 -4.58 -1.83 -10.94
N TYR A 117 -4.27 -0.80 -11.75
CA TYR A 117 -2.94 -0.67 -12.34
C TYR A 117 -1.82 -0.51 -11.29
N GLN A 118 -2.06 0.26 -10.20
CA GLN A 118 -1.08 0.36 -9.11
C GLN A 118 -0.89 -0.97 -8.37
N LEU A 119 -1.97 -1.72 -8.12
CA LEU A 119 -1.89 -3.06 -7.54
C LEU A 119 -1.06 -3.99 -8.41
N LEU A 120 -1.32 -3.99 -9.72
CA LEU A 120 -0.55 -4.81 -10.67
C LEU A 120 0.93 -4.44 -10.63
N LYS A 121 1.27 -3.15 -10.76
CA LYS A 121 2.67 -2.68 -10.75
C LYS A 121 3.40 -3.08 -9.46
N LYS A 122 2.74 -2.96 -8.30
CA LYS A 122 3.32 -3.40 -7.02
C LYS A 122 3.46 -4.92 -6.95
N TYR A 123 2.46 -5.66 -7.42
CA TYR A 123 2.53 -7.11 -7.52
C TYR A 123 3.74 -7.56 -8.33
N GLU A 124 4.02 -6.93 -9.49
CA GLU A 124 5.19 -7.29 -10.32
C GLU A 124 6.50 -7.11 -9.55
N GLY A 125 6.64 -6.01 -8.81
CA GLY A 125 7.84 -5.70 -8.02
C GLY A 125 8.07 -6.69 -6.87
N GLU A 126 7.02 -7.02 -6.11
CA GLU A 126 7.13 -7.99 -5.02
C GLU A 126 7.38 -9.42 -5.56
N GLN A 127 6.70 -9.81 -6.66
CA GLN A 127 6.93 -11.10 -7.31
C GLN A 127 8.33 -11.26 -7.90
N LEU A 128 8.91 -10.20 -8.48
CA LEU A 128 10.26 -10.26 -9.04
C LEU A 128 11.27 -10.68 -7.97
N TYR A 129 11.23 -10.04 -6.80
CA TYR A 129 12.12 -10.36 -5.69
C TYR A 129 11.95 -11.81 -5.21
N ILE A 130 10.70 -12.24 -5.06
CA ILE A 130 10.34 -13.59 -4.62
C ILE A 130 10.82 -14.65 -5.64
N ASN A 131 10.68 -14.37 -6.93
CA ASN A 131 11.15 -15.24 -8.01
C ASN A 131 12.67 -15.31 -8.10
N GLU A 132 13.38 -14.20 -7.84
CA GLU A 132 14.86 -14.19 -7.77
C GLU A 132 15.40 -15.09 -6.66
N LEU A 133 14.68 -15.19 -5.53
CA LEU A 133 15.00 -16.14 -4.45
C LEU A 133 14.51 -17.56 -4.72
N GLY A 134 13.88 -17.80 -5.87
CA GLY A 134 13.42 -19.11 -6.29
C GLY A 134 12.20 -19.61 -5.52
N TYR A 135 11.46 -18.77 -4.82
CA TYR A 135 10.25 -19.19 -4.10
C TYR A 135 9.22 -19.80 -5.05
N VAL A 136 8.49 -20.81 -4.55
CA VAL A 136 7.39 -21.44 -5.26
C VAL A 136 6.19 -21.44 -4.33
N TYR A 137 5.08 -20.85 -4.79
CA TYR A 137 3.84 -20.77 -4.03
C TYR A 137 3.36 -22.15 -3.57
N GLY A 138 3.06 -22.28 -2.27
CA GLY A 138 2.57 -23.52 -1.68
C GLY A 138 3.62 -24.62 -1.47
N ASN A 139 4.91 -24.34 -1.66
CA ASN A 139 5.99 -25.29 -1.42
C ASN A 139 6.75 -24.97 -0.12
N GLU A 140 6.35 -25.60 0.97
CA GLU A 140 6.96 -25.41 2.30
C GLU A 140 8.43 -25.84 2.35
N GLU A 141 8.81 -26.91 1.66
CA GLU A 141 10.20 -27.37 1.61
C GLU A 141 11.12 -26.30 1.03
N LYS A 142 10.67 -25.64 -0.04
CA LYS A 142 11.43 -24.57 -0.71
C LYS A 142 11.51 -23.31 0.14
N ILE A 143 10.47 -22.99 0.90
CA ILE A 143 10.51 -21.89 1.89
C ILE A 143 11.57 -22.18 2.95
N ASN A 144 11.56 -23.39 3.52
CA ASN A 144 12.52 -23.80 4.53
C ASN A 144 13.95 -23.79 3.98
N GLU A 145 14.15 -24.21 2.73
CA GLU A 145 15.45 -24.11 2.05
C GLU A 145 15.94 -22.66 1.94
N ILE A 146 15.07 -21.74 1.51
CA ILE A 146 15.41 -20.30 1.42
C ILE A 146 15.78 -19.76 2.80
N VAL A 147 14.98 -20.06 3.83
CA VAL A 147 15.23 -19.58 5.20
C VAL A 147 16.54 -20.12 5.77
N ASN A 148 16.86 -21.39 5.51
CA ASN A 148 18.08 -22.01 6.03
C ASN A 148 19.35 -21.57 5.29
N ASN A 149 19.25 -21.22 4.00
CA ASN A 149 20.40 -20.89 3.16
C ASN A 149 20.72 -19.39 3.10
N ASN A 150 19.89 -18.53 3.67
CA ASN A 150 20.04 -17.09 3.61
C ASN A 150 20.25 -16.46 4.99
N PRO A 151 20.95 -15.31 5.08
CA PRO A 151 21.13 -14.61 6.34
C PRO A 151 19.81 -14.01 6.84
N GLY A 152 19.69 -13.82 8.16
CA GLY A 152 18.45 -13.34 8.80
C GLY A 152 17.86 -12.07 8.19
N TYR A 153 18.69 -11.10 7.78
CA TYR A 153 18.17 -9.89 7.12
C TYR A 153 17.48 -10.17 5.77
N VAL A 154 17.98 -11.15 4.99
CA VAL A 154 17.34 -11.57 3.73
C VAL A 154 16.04 -12.29 4.03
N VAL A 155 16.00 -13.09 5.10
CA VAL A 155 14.77 -13.75 5.55
C VAL A 155 13.71 -12.74 5.94
N GLU A 156 14.06 -11.70 6.72
CA GLU A 156 13.14 -10.64 7.11
C GLU A 156 12.53 -9.92 5.88
N ILE A 157 13.38 -9.55 4.90
CA ILE A 157 12.90 -8.93 3.65
C ILE A 157 12.02 -9.91 2.88
N PHE A 158 12.43 -11.16 2.77
CA PHE A 158 11.68 -12.20 2.06
C PHE A 158 10.28 -12.40 2.67
N GLU A 159 10.17 -12.51 4.00
CA GLU A 159 8.91 -12.61 4.70
C GLU A 159 8.02 -11.37 4.50
N GLU A 160 8.62 -10.16 4.52
CA GLU A 160 7.90 -8.92 4.21
C GLU A 160 7.34 -8.94 2.78
N LYS A 161 8.17 -9.31 1.80
CA LYS A 161 7.80 -9.40 0.38
C LYS A 161 6.69 -10.41 0.15
N MET A 162 6.80 -11.60 0.75
CA MET A 162 5.74 -12.61 0.71
C MET A 162 4.43 -12.10 1.32
N GLY A 163 4.50 -11.44 2.49
CA GLY A 163 3.33 -10.87 3.14
C GLY A 163 2.67 -9.78 2.29
N ASN A 164 3.46 -8.94 1.61
CA ASN A 164 2.97 -7.91 0.71
C ASN A 164 2.33 -8.52 -0.54
N GLU A 165 2.99 -9.48 -1.20
CA GLU A 165 2.47 -10.22 -2.35
C GLU A 165 1.09 -10.80 -2.04
N LEU A 166 0.96 -11.49 -0.90
CA LEU A 166 -0.28 -12.15 -0.50
C LEU A 166 -1.42 -11.13 -0.33
N LYS A 167 -1.15 -10.01 0.34
CA LYS A 167 -2.14 -8.95 0.54
C LYS A 167 -2.55 -8.31 -0.79
N ILE A 168 -1.60 -8.04 -1.69
CA ILE A 168 -1.87 -7.46 -3.02
C ILE A 168 -2.68 -8.43 -3.87
N ARG A 169 -2.28 -9.70 -3.95
CA ARG A 169 -2.98 -10.76 -4.69
C ARG A 169 -4.41 -10.92 -4.21
N THR A 170 -4.62 -10.92 -2.88
CA THR A 170 -5.96 -10.99 -2.29
C THR A 170 -6.83 -9.84 -2.77
N ARG A 171 -6.31 -8.61 -2.77
CA ARG A 171 -7.02 -7.43 -3.27
C ARG A 171 -7.31 -7.48 -4.76
N MET A 172 -6.35 -7.91 -5.57
CA MET A 172 -6.60 -8.11 -7.00
C MET A 172 -7.74 -9.12 -7.21
N MET A 173 -7.74 -10.24 -6.49
CA MET A 173 -8.80 -11.25 -6.57
C MET A 173 -10.17 -10.70 -6.16
N GLU A 174 -10.26 -9.88 -5.11
CA GLU A 174 -11.51 -9.21 -4.72
C GLU A 174 -12.07 -8.35 -5.86
N ILE A 175 -11.22 -7.52 -6.47
CA ILE A 175 -11.61 -6.63 -7.57
C ILE A 175 -12.03 -7.40 -8.82
N LEU A 176 -11.30 -8.47 -9.15
CA LEU A 176 -11.62 -9.34 -10.29
C LEU A 176 -12.96 -10.05 -10.09
N ARG A 177 -13.27 -10.48 -8.85
CA ARG A 177 -14.57 -11.10 -8.52
C ARG A 177 -15.74 -10.11 -8.68
N ASP A 178 -15.54 -8.85 -8.33
CA ASP A 178 -16.57 -7.82 -8.49
C ASP A 178 -16.91 -7.55 -9.97
N GLY A 179 -15.99 -7.86 -10.91
CA GLY A 179 -16.22 -7.80 -12.35
C GLY A 179 -16.45 -6.39 -12.92
N LYS A 180 -16.22 -5.34 -12.12
CA LYS A 180 -16.51 -3.94 -12.51
C LYS A 180 -15.41 -3.27 -13.32
N ILE A 181 -14.25 -3.91 -13.49
CA ILE A 181 -13.09 -3.34 -14.18
C ILE A 181 -12.75 -4.21 -15.40
N ASN A 182 -12.61 -3.56 -16.57
CA ASN A 182 -12.01 -4.18 -17.73
C ASN A 182 -10.48 -4.21 -17.56
N ILE A 183 -9.92 -5.40 -17.42
CA ILE A 183 -8.49 -5.57 -17.15
C ILE A 183 -7.62 -5.78 -18.40
N CYS A 184 -8.24 -5.95 -19.59
CA CYS A 184 -7.52 -6.25 -20.84
C CYS A 184 -6.51 -5.15 -21.22
N GLU A 185 -6.75 -3.91 -20.80
CA GLU A 185 -5.88 -2.76 -21.07
C GLU A 185 -4.59 -2.77 -20.22
N TYR A 186 -4.52 -3.58 -19.16
CA TYR A 186 -3.45 -3.51 -18.15
C TYR A 186 -2.56 -4.75 -18.10
N ILE A 187 -3.08 -5.92 -18.49
CA ILE A 187 -2.32 -7.16 -18.50
C ILE A 187 -2.58 -7.95 -19.77
N ASN A 188 -1.52 -8.11 -20.58
CA ASN A 188 -1.55 -8.95 -21.77
C ASN A 188 -0.97 -10.35 -21.49
N LYS A 189 -0.99 -11.22 -22.51
CA LYS A 189 -0.55 -12.62 -22.37
C LYS A 189 0.93 -12.73 -22.03
N GLU A 190 1.76 -11.92 -22.66
CA GLU A 190 3.22 -11.91 -22.44
C GLU A 190 3.56 -11.46 -21.00
N GLN A 191 2.90 -10.41 -20.51
CA GLN A 191 3.02 -9.94 -19.13
C GLN A 191 2.57 -11.00 -18.14
N LEU A 192 1.43 -11.67 -18.38
CA LEU A 192 0.94 -12.73 -17.50
C LEU A 192 1.89 -13.93 -17.44
N GLU A 193 2.50 -14.30 -18.57
CA GLU A 193 3.51 -15.37 -18.62
C GLU A 193 4.77 -14.98 -17.85
N LYS A 194 5.25 -13.74 -18.01
CA LYS A 194 6.41 -13.22 -17.29
C LYS A 194 6.16 -13.12 -15.77
N LEU A 195 4.98 -12.67 -15.36
CA LEU A 195 4.61 -12.55 -13.94
C LEU A 195 4.50 -13.90 -13.25
N ASN A 196 4.20 -14.95 -14.02
CA ASN A 196 4.03 -16.32 -13.56
C ASN A 196 3.23 -16.42 -12.23
N PRO A 197 2.05 -15.77 -12.11
CA PRO A 197 1.33 -15.74 -10.85
C PRO A 197 0.80 -17.14 -10.47
N PRO A 198 0.42 -17.34 -9.20
CA PRO A 198 -0.31 -18.52 -8.76
C PRO A 198 -1.51 -18.84 -9.66
N GLU A 199 -1.82 -20.13 -9.80
CA GLU A 199 -2.78 -20.62 -10.81
C GLU A 199 -4.19 -20.04 -10.61
N ASP A 200 -4.60 -19.78 -9.37
CA ASP A 200 -5.89 -19.18 -9.04
C ASP A 200 -6.02 -17.75 -9.61
N LEU A 201 -5.00 -16.90 -9.39
CA LEU A 201 -4.94 -15.55 -9.94
C LEU A 201 -4.83 -15.59 -11.47
N ARG A 202 -4.01 -16.51 -12.00
CA ARG A 202 -3.87 -16.72 -13.45
C ARG A 202 -5.23 -17.00 -14.08
N ILE A 203 -5.98 -17.99 -13.60
CA ILE A 203 -7.29 -18.36 -14.12
C ILE A 203 -8.26 -17.17 -14.08
N ALA A 204 -8.28 -16.42 -12.97
CA ALA A 204 -9.15 -15.25 -12.83
C ALA A 204 -8.83 -14.17 -13.87
N ILE A 205 -7.55 -13.85 -14.08
CA ILE A 205 -7.10 -12.90 -15.09
C ILE A 205 -7.46 -13.37 -16.50
N LYS A 206 -7.19 -14.64 -16.85
CA LYS A 206 -7.51 -15.18 -18.18
C LYS A 206 -9.00 -15.09 -18.49
N LYS A 207 -9.84 -15.41 -17.51
CA LYS A 207 -11.30 -15.40 -17.65
C LYS A 207 -11.85 -14.00 -17.96
N LEU A 208 -11.22 -12.95 -17.45
CA LEU A 208 -11.69 -11.56 -17.61
C LEU A 208 -10.94 -10.81 -18.72
N GLY A 209 -9.68 -11.16 -18.97
CA GLY A 209 -8.79 -10.46 -19.91
C GLY A 209 -8.92 -10.90 -21.37
N TRP A 210 -9.38 -12.12 -21.66
CA TRP A 210 -9.37 -12.67 -23.02
C TRP A 210 -10.69 -13.31 -23.47
N ASN A 211 -11.76 -13.20 -22.68
CA ASN A 211 -13.10 -13.67 -23.05
C ASN A 211 -13.98 -12.57 -23.69
N ASN A 212 -13.38 -11.51 -24.25
CA ASN A 212 -14.09 -10.51 -25.05
C ASN A 212 -13.85 -10.73 -26.54
#